data_AF-A0A960A443-F1
#
_entry.id   AF-A0A960A443-F1
#
_cell.length_a   1.000
_cell.length_b   1.000
_cell.length_c   1.000
_cell.angle_alpha   90.00
_cell.angle_beta   90.00
_cell.angle_gamma   90.00
#
_symmetry.space_group_name_H-M   'P 1'
#
loop_
_entity.id
_entity.type
_entity.pdbx_description
1 polymer ?
#
loop_
_entity_poly.entity_id
_entity_poly.type
_entity_poly.pdbx_seq_one_letter_code
_entity_poly.pdbx_strand_id
1 'polypeptide(L)' 'MTLSWLSDHDGRNSEPGGGLGLAGMAERAKRLGGSVQAVLEDGCFRLRVTLPRPADA' A
#
# COMPACT_ATOMS: atom_id res chain seq x y z
N MET A 1 16.11 -32.57 -13.10
CA MET A 1 15.62 -31.28 -13.63
C MET A 1 14.88 -30.61 -12.49
N THR A 2 15.58 -29.77 -11.73
CA THR A 2 15.10 -29.24 -10.44
C THR A 2 15.05 -27.73 -10.58
N LEU A 3 13.87 -27.14 -10.48
CA LEU A 3 13.69 -25.69 -10.57
C LEU A 3 14.25 -25.05 -9.30
N SER A 4 15.41 -24.41 -9.44
CA SER A 4 16.08 -23.64 -8.39
C SER A 4 15.53 -22.22 -8.37
N TRP A 5 14.45 -21.99 -7.63
CA TRP A 5 13.97 -20.66 -7.24
C TRP A 5 14.02 -20.48 -5.72
N LEU A 6 15.04 -21.06 -5.09
CA LEU A 6 15.37 -20.79 -3.70
C LEU A 6 16.77 -20.19 -3.66
N SER A 7 16.86 -18.91 -3.99
CA SER A 7 18.06 -18.12 -3.71
C SER A 7 17.64 -16.91 -2.91
N ASP A 8 17.79 -17.08 -1.61
CA ASP A 8 18.20 -16.05 -0.65
C ASP A 8 17.49 -14.70 -0.80
N HIS A 9 16.21 -14.66 -0.43
CA HIS A 9 15.67 -13.40 0.05
C HIS A 9 16.06 -13.30 1.52
N ASP A 10 17.21 -12.66 1.76
CA ASP A 10 17.75 -12.27 3.07
C ASP A 10 16.61 -11.77 3.96
N GLY A 11 16.12 -12.70 4.79
CA GLY A 11 14.95 -12.58 5.65
C GLY A 11 15.25 -11.70 6.86
N ARG A 12 15.85 -10.53 6.63
CA ARG A 12 15.88 -9.43 7.58
C ARG A 12 14.47 -8.88 7.68
N ASN A 13 13.68 -9.59 8.49
CA ASN A 13 12.59 -9.11 9.34
C ASN A 13 11.98 -7.77 8.89
N SER A 14 11.56 -7.72 7.64
CA SER A 14 10.74 -6.63 7.16
C SER A 14 9.37 -7.05 7.63
N GLU A 15 9.07 -6.78 8.90
CA GLU A 15 7.69 -6.45 9.27
C GLU A 15 7.16 -5.58 8.12
N PRO A 16 5.96 -5.81 7.58
CA PRO A 16 5.41 -5.02 6.47
C PRO A 16 5.38 -3.54 6.87
N GLY A 17 6.52 -2.91 6.75
CA GLY A 17 6.88 -1.62 7.27
C GLY A 17 6.55 -0.70 6.14
N GLY A 18 5.64 0.23 6.42
CA GLY A 18 5.08 1.15 5.46
C GLY A 18 6.16 1.92 4.72
N GLY A 19 6.66 1.35 3.63
CA GLY A 19 7.51 2.06 2.70
C GLY A 19 6.84 3.39 2.34
N LEU A 20 7.65 4.37 1.94
CA LEU A 20 7.19 5.73 1.64
C LEU A 20 6.05 5.79 0.59
N GLY A 21 5.73 4.68 -0.10
CA GLY A 21 4.59 4.55 -0.99
C GLY A 21 3.23 4.85 -0.34
N LEU A 22 2.90 4.20 0.79
CA LEU A 22 1.61 4.42 1.46
C LEU A 22 1.53 5.79 2.12
N ALA A 23 2.61 6.21 2.78
CA ALA A 23 2.72 7.56 3.36
C ALA A 23 2.60 8.64 2.28
N GLY A 24 3.32 8.50 1.17
CA GLY A 24 3.25 9.42 0.04
C GLY A 24 1.87 9.41 -0.64
N MET A 25 1.18 8.27 -0.66
CA MET A 25 -0.20 8.21 -1.16
C MET A 25 -1.18 8.93 -0.24
N ALA A 26 -1.05 8.76 1.08
CA ALA A 26 -1.85 9.50 2.07
C ALA A 26 -1.65 11.01 1.93
N GLU A 27 -0.39 11.45 1.79
CA GLU A 27 -0.06 12.87 1.58
C GLU A 27 -0.66 13.41 0.27
N ARG A 28 -0.58 12.65 -0.84
CA ARG A 28 -1.20 13.04 -2.12
C ARG A 28 -2.72 13.12 -2.02
N ALA A 29 -3.36 12.13 -1.41
CA ALA A 29 -4.81 12.12 -1.23
C ALA A 29 -5.27 13.32 -0.38
N LYS A 30 -4.55 13.61 0.72
CA LYS A 30 -4.84 14.76 1.58
C LYS A 30 -4.76 16.09 0.83
N ARG A 31 -3.76 16.27 -0.05
CA ARG A 31 -3.64 17.47 -0.91
C ARG A 31 -4.80 17.64 -1.88
N LEU A 32 -5.44 16.54 -2.27
CA LEU A 32 -6.62 16.53 -3.14
C LEU A 32 -7.94 16.62 -2.33
N GLY A 33 -7.89 16.86 -1.03
CA GLY A 33 -9.09 16.87 -0.17
C GLY A 33 -9.69 15.47 0.10
N GLY A 34 -8.91 14.42 -0.15
CA GLY A 34 -9.28 13.03 0.06
C GLY A 34 -8.60 12.37 1.26
N SER A 35 -8.72 11.04 1.34
CA SER A 35 -8.19 10.23 2.44
C SER A 35 -7.73 8.84 1.99
N VAL A 36 -6.79 8.26 2.73
CA VAL A 36 -6.33 6.87 2.58
C VAL A 36 -6.50 6.13 3.91
N GLN A 37 -7.02 4.92 3.86
CA GLN A 37 -7.12 3.99 4.99
C GLN A 37 -6.54 2.65 4.59
N ALA A 38 -5.68 2.08 5.44
CA ALA A 38 -5.15 0.74 5.29
C ALA A 38 -5.63 -0.11 6.46
N VAL A 39 -6.22 -1.27 6.19
CA VAL A 39 -6.74 -2.20 7.20
C VAL A 39 -6.38 -3.64 6.83
N LEU A 40 -6.23 -4.50 7.84
CA LEU A 40 -6.20 -5.94 7.67
C LEU A 40 -7.64 -6.45 7.86
N GLU A 41 -8.24 -7.00 6.81
CA GLU A 41 -9.63 -7.47 6.80
C GLU A 41 -9.70 -8.81 6.06
N ASP A 42 -10.34 -9.82 6.65
CA ASP A 42 -10.41 -11.20 6.12
C ASP A 42 -9.03 -11.80 5.78
N GLY A 43 -8.02 -11.50 6.61
CA GLY A 43 -6.63 -11.92 6.39
C GLY A 43 -5.96 -11.23 5.19
N CYS A 44 -6.62 -10.27 4.56
CA CYS A 44 -6.14 -9.55 3.38
C CYS A 44 -5.78 -8.10 3.74
N PHE A 45 -4.68 -7.61 3.18
CA PHE A 45 -4.36 -6.19 3.21
C PHE A 45 -5.34 -5.44 2.29
N ARG A 46 -6.10 -4.49 2.84
CA ARG A 46 -7.08 -3.70 2.10
C ARG A 46 -6.74 -2.22 2.21
N LEU A 47 -6.72 -1.56 1.05
CA LEU A 47 -6.44 -0.14 0.93
C LEU A 47 -7.66 0.58 0.35
N ARG A 48 -8.22 1.52 1.12
CA ARG A 48 -9.33 2.37 0.69
C ARG A 48 -8.83 3.78 0.45
N VAL A 49 -9.05 4.29 -0.76
CA VAL A 49 -8.75 5.67 -1.15
C VAL A 49 -10.06 6.37 -1.49
N THR A 50 -10.28 7.55 -0.93
CA THR A 50 -11.44 8.40 -1.22
C THR A 50 -10.93 9.74 -1.72
N LEU A 51 -11.44 10.19 -2.86
CA LEU A 51 -11.11 11.47 -3.46
C LEU A 51 -12.41 12.20 -3.81
N PRO A 52 -12.49 13.52 -3.66
CA PRO A 52 -13.62 14.28 -4.16
C PRO A 52 -13.68 14.16 -5.68
N ARG A 53 -14.89 13.96 -6.22
CA ARG A 53 -15.15 14.03 -7.65
C ARG A 53 -15.09 15.50 -8.07
N PRO A 54 -14.31 15.89 -9.10
CA PRO A 54 -14.40 17.23 -9.66
C PRO A 54 -15.84 17.53 -10.06
N ALA A 55 -16.32 18.75 -9.80
CA ALA A 55 -17.71 19.12 -10.07
C ALA A 55 -18.03 19.06 -11.58
N ASP A 56 -17.05 19.31 -12.45
CA ASP A 56 -17.19 19.27 -13.90
C ASP A 56 -15.86 18.77 -14.51
N ALA A 57 -15.95 17.78 -15.40
CA ALA A 57 -14.86 17.33 -16.28
C ALA A 57 -15.36 17.35 -17.73
#